data_AF-A0A673G044-F1
#
_entry.id   AF-A0A673G044-F1
#
_cell.length_a   1.000
_cell.length_b   1.000
_cell.length_c   1.000
_cell.angle_alpha   90.00
_cell.angle_beta   90.00
_cell.angle_gamma   90.00
#
_symmetry.space_group_name_H-M   'P 1'
#
loop_
_entity.id
_entity.type
_entity.pdbx_description
1 polymer ?
#
loop_
_entity_poly.entity_id
_entity_poly.type
_entity_poly.pdbx_seq_one_letter_code
_entity_poly.pdbx_strand_id
1 'polypeptide(L)'
;FMKVSLDLFVNACACFLFSTESRCVGRACSPPMGNLASGRTLFTLTSCCTNSSSCLPTQPRCLAEHHPPALMADDPFIHPDTWWGSAAATGEQEEIRLDLETRFCMSHVVMLFRSPRPAAMRLERSQDFGQTWETLKLFARNCTEMFGLPDDISQPGSLCTSRYSNVVPMLTAPTPSSDPLDSTPFAVYSLLAKGTCLCHGHAEHCLPENEGQDSLSAATFKRVSGKCVCTHHTAGEHCERCAPLYNDQPWRAANGSSGESNPCQKCECHGHAESCHFSQRVWLSTGGSSGGICDNCQHNTVGRRCQRCRPGYHRHPARPLNSPHACTLNSGSGTPWCHPRSGQCHCKPGVGGTTCSHCLPRYWGFGEEGCKSCVCPLTCDPVTGHCLDSVSDLCKMKHTYVIKASVLSAHDKGTHAVVLVKVRKVFRSGKLPLSQGTHSLYPLSWTSRGCTCPILNPGGNYLLAGPEDVDSGRLLVTMQSLVVPWTPILGFQVTEALHQGCL
;
A
#
# COMPACT_ATOMS: atom_id res chain seq x y z
N PHE A 1 7.21 -52.12 15.61
CA PHE A 1 6.88 -50.77 16.13
C PHE A 1 6.55 -49.88 14.95
N MET A 2 5.53 -49.01 15.01
CA MET A 2 5.18 -48.11 13.90
C MET A 2 5.41 -46.64 14.25
N LYS A 3 6.05 -45.89 13.36
CA LYS A 3 6.25 -44.45 13.46
C LYS A 3 5.39 -43.75 12.41
N VAL A 4 4.69 -42.69 12.79
CA VAL A 4 3.95 -41.82 11.88
C VAL A 4 4.52 -40.42 12.03
N SER A 5 5.05 -39.90 10.94
CA SER A 5 5.76 -38.63 10.89
C SER A 5 5.04 -37.67 9.95
N LEU A 6 4.63 -36.52 10.47
CA LEU A 6 3.92 -35.52 9.71
C LEU A 6 4.69 -34.21 9.68
N ASP A 7 5.07 -33.75 8.49
CA ASP A 7 5.69 -32.44 8.35
C ASP A 7 4.62 -31.34 8.43
N LEU A 8 4.51 -30.67 9.58
CA LEU A 8 3.36 -29.83 9.97
C LEU A 8 3.69 -28.65 10.89
N PHE A 9 3.10 -27.50 10.58
CA PHE A 9 3.19 -26.30 11.41
C PHE A 9 1.84 -25.91 12.06
N VAL A 10 1.92 -25.52 13.33
CA VAL A 10 0.88 -24.92 14.22
C VAL A 10 -0.07 -25.87 14.97
N ASN A 11 -0.16 -25.61 16.29
CA ASN A 11 -1.14 -26.16 17.23
C ASN A 11 -2.59 -25.96 16.77
N ALA A 12 -3.40 -27.02 16.96
CA ALA A 12 -4.84 -27.07 16.69
C ALA A 12 -5.68 -25.91 17.30
N CYS A 13 -5.15 -25.17 18.28
CA CYS A 13 -5.83 -24.02 18.89
C CYS A 13 -5.79 -22.72 18.07
N ALA A 14 -4.87 -22.55 17.10
CA ALA A 14 -4.77 -21.30 16.34
C ALA A 14 -5.59 -21.32 15.04
N CYS A 15 -6.03 -22.50 14.62
CA CYS A 15 -6.80 -22.73 13.41
C CYS A 15 -8.26 -22.89 13.80
N PHE A 16 -8.89 -21.80 14.25
CA PHE A 16 -10.30 -21.79 14.63
C PHE A 16 -11.16 -22.34 13.48
N LEU A 17 -12.09 -23.24 13.81
CA LEU A 17 -13.13 -23.71 12.90
C LEU A 17 -14.12 -22.57 12.68
N PHE A 18 -14.02 -21.89 11.55
CA PHE A 18 -14.95 -20.81 11.19
C PHE A 18 -16.25 -21.40 10.64
N SER A 19 -17.37 -20.73 10.91
CA SER A 19 -18.66 -21.01 10.28
C SER A 19 -18.53 -20.99 8.75
N THR A 20 -19.07 -22.01 8.09
CA THR A 20 -19.10 -22.22 6.65
C THR A 20 -19.93 -21.18 5.88
N GLU A 21 -20.60 -20.24 6.55
CA GLU A 21 -21.54 -19.30 5.93
C GLU A 21 -20.93 -17.94 5.56
N SER A 22 -19.61 -17.78 5.66
CA SER A 22 -19.05 -16.48 5.99
C SER A 22 -18.05 -15.92 4.96
N ARG A 23 -18.54 -15.21 3.92
CA ARG A 23 -17.74 -14.36 3.00
C ARG A 23 -16.71 -13.54 3.78
N CYS A 24 -15.45 -13.50 3.35
CA CYS A 24 -14.33 -12.84 4.03
C CYS A 24 -14.37 -11.30 4.08
N VAL A 25 -15.56 -10.70 4.01
CA VAL A 25 -15.76 -9.24 3.98
C VAL A 25 -15.97 -8.74 5.42
N GLY A 26 -14.97 -8.05 5.96
CA GLY A 26 -15.06 -7.37 7.25
C GLY A 26 -14.93 -8.27 8.49
N ARG A 27 -14.73 -9.58 8.31
CA ARG A 27 -14.66 -10.58 9.39
C ARG A 27 -13.56 -11.60 9.13
N ALA A 28 -13.05 -12.21 10.18
CA ALA A 28 -12.11 -13.32 10.10
C ALA A 28 -12.69 -14.47 9.24
N CYS A 29 -11.82 -15.14 8.47
CA CYS A 29 -12.22 -16.21 7.55
C CYS A 29 -11.13 -17.28 7.43
N SER A 30 -11.50 -18.51 7.05
CA SER A 30 -10.54 -19.60 6.84
C SER A 30 -10.90 -20.45 5.63
N PRO A 31 -9.92 -21.03 4.95
CA PRO A 31 -10.18 -22.01 3.90
C PRO A 31 -10.87 -23.26 4.45
N PRO A 32 -11.62 -23.99 3.60
CA PRO A 32 -12.34 -25.20 4.00
C PRO A 32 -11.37 -26.31 4.41
N MET A 33 -11.79 -27.13 5.37
CA MET A 33 -11.04 -28.31 5.78
C MET A 33 -11.08 -29.43 4.71
N GLY A 34 -10.00 -30.18 4.62
CA GLY A 34 -9.87 -31.34 3.75
C GLY A 34 -8.87 -32.36 4.29
N ASN A 35 -8.58 -33.40 3.50
CA ASN A 35 -7.51 -34.34 3.79
C ASN A 35 -6.20 -33.80 3.19
N LEU A 36 -5.22 -33.52 4.05
CA LEU A 36 -3.90 -33.04 3.62
C LEU A 36 -3.09 -34.15 2.92
N ALA A 37 -3.39 -35.43 3.15
CA ALA A 37 -2.72 -36.52 2.45
C ALA A 37 -3.17 -36.65 0.98
N SER A 38 -4.41 -36.27 0.66
CA SER A 38 -4.99 -36.49 -0.68
C SER A 38 -4.26 -35.72 -1.77
N GLY A 39 -3.88 -36.43 -2.83
CA GLY A 39 -3.09 -35.88 -3.94
C GLY A 39 -1.61 -35.62 -3.60
N ARG A 40 -1.12 -36.15 -2.47
CA ARG A 40 0.30 -36.16 -2.09
C ARG A 40 0.83 -37.58 -1.95
N THR A 41 2.13 -37.74 -2.13
CA THR A 41 2.81 -39.02 -1.98
C THR A 41 3.18 -39.24 -0.52
N LEU A 42 2.79 -40.38 0.03
CA LEU A 42 3.23 -40.83 1.35
C LEU A 42 4.52 -41.63 1.20
N PHE A 43 5.50 -41.36 2.05
CA PHE A 43 6.71 -42.16 2.18
C PHE A 43 6.48 -43.30 3.18
N THR A 44 6.96 -44.49 2.85
CA THR A 44 7.03 -45.62 3.77
C THR A 44 8.41 -46.29 3.71
N LEU A 45 8.87 -46.92 4.80
CA LEU A 45 10.15 -47.63 4.80
C LEU A 45 10.06 -48.89 3.94
N THR A 46 8.95 -49.60 4.03
CA THR A 46 8.68 -50.79 3.22
C THR A 46 7.35 -50.69 2.49
N SER A 47 7.22 -51.47 1.41
CA SER A 47 5.96 -51.65 0.70
C SER A 47 5.91 -53.07 0.15
N CYS A 48 4.74 -53.68 0.25
CA CYS A 48 4.55 -55.05 -0.22
C CYS A 48 4.77 -55.17 -1.73
N CYS A 49 5.28 -56.33 -2.17
CA CYS A 49 5.42 -56.72 -3.57
C CYS A 49 6.38 -55.90 -4.45
N THR A 50 7.32 -55.18 -3.84
CA THR A 50 8.39 -54.47 -4.59
C THR A 50 9.49 -55.41 -5.10
N ASN A 51 9.78 -56.53 -4.41
CA ASN A 51 10.85 -57.48 -4.75
C ASN A 51 10.52 -58.95 -4.39
N SER A 52 9.31 -59.43 -4.69
CA SER A 52 8.87 -60.82 -4.40
C SER A 52 8.62 -61.17 -2.92
N SER A 53 8.46 -60.18 -2.04
CA SER A 53 8.01 -60.32 -0.65
C SER A 53 6.48 -60.53 -0.58
N SER A 54 6.00 -61.51 0.19
CA SER A 54 4.56 -61.82 0.31
C SER A 54 3.83 -60.84 1.24
N CYS A 55 2.58 -60.48 0.90
CA CYS A 55 1.73 -59.60 1.72
C CYS A 55 0.94 -60.34 2.80
N LEU A 56 0.92 -61.68 2.74
CA LEU A 56 0.23 -62.54 3.70
C LEU A 56 1.14 -63.72 4.06
N PRO A 57 1.10 -64.20 5.32
CA PRO A 57 1.80 -65.42 5.74
C PRO A 57 1.35 -66.66 4.94
N THR A 58 0.10 -66.65 4.44
CA THR A 58 -0.56 -67.81 3.82
C THR A 58 -0.59 -67.81 2.29
N GLN A 59 -0.08 -66.76 1.62
CA GLN A 59 -0.05 -66.71 0.14
C GLN A 59 1.38 -66.50 -0.40
N PRO A 60 1.93 -67.48 -1.14
CA PRO A 60 3.31 -67.44 -1.64
C PRO A 60 3.50 -66.65 -2.95
N ARG A 61 2.49 -65.89 -3.42
CA ARG A 61 2.57 -65.12 -4.67
C ARG A 61 1.90 -63.76 -4.55
N CYS A 62 2.60 -62.70 -4.97
CA CYS A 62 2.04 -61.38 -5.25
C CYS A 62 1.04 -61.50 -6.41
N LEU A 63 -0.23 -61.75 -6.08
CA LEU A 63 -1.34 -61.80 -7.03
C LEU A 63 -1.66 -60.38 -7.50
N ALA A 64 -0.97 -59.89 -8.54
CA ALA A 64 -1.32 -58.77 -9.44
C ALA A 64 -1.74 -57.39 -8.86
N GLU A 65 -2.02 -57.26 -7.56
CA GLU A 65 -2.48 -56.04 -6.93
C GLU A 65 -1.35 -55.44 -6.10
N HIS A 66 -0.78 -54.35 -6.61
CA HIS A 66 0.21 -53.58 -5.88
C HIS A 66 -0.52 -52.77 -4.80
N HIS A 67 0.00 -52.79 -3.57
CA HIS A 67 -0.52 -52.04 -2.42
C HIS A 67 0.40 -50.88 -2.03
N PRO A 68 0.60 -49.87 -2.90
CA PRO A 68 1.53 -48.77 -2.65
C PRO A 68 1.01 -47.80 -1.59
N PRO A 69 1.89 -46.98 -0.98
CA PRO A 69 1.51 -45.99 0.03
C PRO A 69 0.45 -44.99 -0.43
N ALA A 70 0.37 -44.71 -1.73
CA ALA A 70 -0.61 -43.81 -2.32
C ALA A 70 -2.07 -44.23 -2.04
N LEU A 71 -2.33 -45.53 -1.86
CA LEU A 71 -3.65 -46.05 -1.51
C LEU A 71 -4.10 -45.71 -0.08
N MET A 72 -3.22 -45.18 0.78
CA MET A 72 -3.68 -44.64 2.07
C MET A 72 -4.30 -43.24 1.93
N ALA A 73 -4.08 -42.56 0.81
CA ALA A 73 -4.42 -41.14 0.62
C ALA A 73 -5.54 -40.92 -0.42
N ASP A 74 -6.05 -42.00 -1.02
CA ASP A 74 -7.18 -41.96 -1.95
C ASP A 74 -8.51 -41.67 -1.22
N ASP A 75 -9.61 -41.59 -1.97
CA ASP A 75 -10.93 -41.35 -1.39
C ASP A 75 -11.52 -42.68 -0.91
N PRO A 76 -11.65 -42.91 0.42
CA PRO A 76 -12.08 -44.20 0.96
C PRO A 76 -13.56 -44.49 0.67
N PHE A 77 -14.36 -43.51 0.22
CA PHE A 77 -15.75 -43.73 -0.17
C PHE A 77 -15.87 -44.16 -1.63
N ILE A 78 -14.91 -43.78 -2.48
CA ILE A 78 -14.86 -44.18 -3.90
C ILE A 78 -14.13 -45.52 -4.03
N HIS A 79 -13.07 -45.73 -3.25
CA HIS A 79 -12.22 -46.92 -3.27
C HIS A 79 -12.18 -47.57 -1.88
N PRO A 80 -13.24 -48.27 -1.43
CA PRO A 80 -13.32 -48.80 -0.07
C PRO A 80 -12.41 -50.02 0.19
N ASP A 81 -11.97 -50.70 -0.87
CA ASP A 81 -11.20 -51.95 -0.78
C ASP A 81 -9.70 -51.76 -1.01
N THR A 82 -9.24 -50.53 -1.27
CA THR A 82 -7.82 -50.21 -1.45
C THR A 82 -7.11 -50.04 -0.11
N TRP A 83 -5.84 -50.44 -0.06
CA TRP A 83 -5.02 -50.36 1.14
C TRP A 83 -3.54 -50.43 0.79
N TRP A 84 -2.70 -49.86 1.65
CA TRP A 84 -1.24 -50.05 1.63
C TRP A 84 -0.84 -51.20 2.56
N GLY A 85 0.12 -52.02 2.13
CA GLY A 85 0.75 -53.05 2.95
C GLY A 85 2.26 -52.87 3.08
N SER A 86 2.79 -53.09 4.28
CA SER A 86 4.24 -53.19 4.52
C SER A 86 4.81 -54.52 3.99
N ALA A 87 6.13 -54.65 3.94
CA ALA A 87 6.77 -55.95 3.73
C ALA A 87 6.50 -56.91 4.93
N ALA A 88 6.65 -58.21 4.71
CA ALA A 88 6.48 -59.25 5.74
C ALA A 88 7.36 -58.95 6.97
N ALA A 89 6.75 -59.01 8.17
CA ALA A 89 7.31 -58.45 9.39
C ALA A 89 8.47 -59.29 9.95
N THR A 90 9.70 -58.87 9.67
CA THR A 90 10.91 -59.33 10.38
C THR A 90 11.29 -58.34 11.49
N GLY A 91 10.43 -58.15 12.50
CA GLY A 91 10.79 -57.39 13.73
C GLY A 91 11.21 -55.93 13.55
N GLU A 92 11.07 -55.36 12.35
CA GLU A 92 11.58 -54.04 11.99
C GLU A 92 10.60 -52.91 12.33
N GLN A 93 11.17 -51.72 12.49
CA GLN A 93 10.44 -50.47 12.66
C GLN A 93 9.91 -50.02 11.29
N GLU A 94 8.62 -49.69 11.21
CA GLU A 94 8.00 -49.12 10.02
C GLU A 94 7.74 -47.62 10.22
N GLU A 95 7.84 -46.82 9.17
CA GLU A 95 7.53 -45.38 9.21
C GLU A 95 6.55 -45.04 8.09
N ILE A 96 5.51 -44.27 8.39
CA ILE A 96 4.67 -43.60 7.41
C ILE A 96 4.92 -42.10 7.54
N ARG A 97 5.40 -41.45 6.48
CA ARG A 97 5.73 -40.03 6.48
C ARG A 97 4.92 -39.26 5.43
N LEU A 98 4.32 -38.16 5.87
CA LEU A 98 3.66 -37.18 5.02
C LEU A 98 4.46 -35.89 5.03
N ASP A 99 5.16 -35.63 3.93
CA ASP A 99 5.88 -34.38 3.71
C ASP A 99 4.95 -33.37 3.00
N LEU A 100 4.91 -32.13 3.50
CA LEU A 100 4.07 -31.08 2.95
C LEU A 100 4.93 -29.99 2.31
N GLU A 101 4.47 -29.45 1.19
CA GLU A 101 5.21 -28.42 0.44
C GLU A 101 5.31 -27.08 1.17
N THR A 102 4.39 -26.84 2.11
CA THR A 102 4.30 -25.60 2.87
C THR A 102 3.59 -25.85 4.21
N ARG A 103 3.32 -24.78 4.97
CA ARG A 103 2.72 -24.86 6.30
C ARG A 103 1.20 -25.00 6.23
N PHE A 104 0.66 -26.00 6.94
CA PHE A 104 -0.78 -26.28 7.03
C PHE A 104 -1.25 -26.39 8.48
N CYS A 105 -2.49 -25.95 8.71
CA CYS A 105 -3.21 -26.17 9.95
C CYS A 105 -3.74 -27.61 10.03
N MET A 106 -3.19 -28.46 10.90
CA MET A 106 -3.75 -29.79 11.17
C MET A 106 -4.67 -29.78 12.39
N SER A 107 -5.82 -30.42 12.26
CA SER A 107 -6.77 -30.62 13.36
C SER A 107 -6.57 -31.97 14.06
N HIS A 108 -6.62 -33.07 13.31
CA HIS A 108 -6.48 -34.43 13.82
C HIS A 108 -6.07 -35.40 12.71
N VAL A 109 -5.56 -36.56 13.11
CA VAL A 109 -5.22 -37.66 12.19
C VAL A 109 -6.04 -38.88 12.54
N VAL A 110 -6.63 -39.49 11.51
CA VAL A 110 -7.35 -40.76 11.62
C VAL A 110 -6.67 -41.77 10.72
N MET A 111 -6.32 -42.93 11.28
CA MET A 111 -5.81 -44.06 10.53
C MET A 111 -6.77 -45.23 10.65
N LEU A 112 -7.11 -45.83 9.51
CA LEU A 112 -7.97 -47.01 9.44
C LEU A 112 -7.11 -48.21 9.06
N PHE A 113 -6.92 -49.13 9.99
CA PHE A 113 -6.09 -50.31 9.78
C PHE A 113 -6.90 -51.46 9.19
N ARG A 114 -6.31 -52.16 8.22
CA ARG A 114 -6.77 -53.46 7.72
C ARG A 114 -6.15 -54.61 8.54
N SER A 115 -4.88 -54.46 8.93
CA SER A 115 -4.23 -55.36 9.89
C SER A 115 -4.69 -55.05 11.32
N PRO A 116 -4.36 -55.88 12.32
CA PRO A 116 -4.41 -55.45 13.71
C PRO A 116 -3.62 -54.15 13.92
N ARG A 117 -4.11 -53.30 14.82
CA ARG A 117 -3.42 -52.05 15.18
C ARG A 117 -2.05 -52.35 15.81
N PRO A 118 -1.03 -51.49 15.61
CA PRO A 118 0.30 -51.72 16.17
C PRO A 118 0.27 -51.89 17.69
N ALA A 119 1.09 -52.80 18.22
CA ALA A 119 1.26 -52.98 19.67
C ALA A 119 1.82 -51.71 20.34
N ALA A 120 2.65 -50.98 19.60
CA ALA A 120 3.15 -49.66 19.95
C ALA A 120 3.36 -48.83 18.68
N MET A 121 2.94 -47.56 18.73
CA MET A 121 3.16 -46.57 17.70
C MET A 121 3.45 -45.18 18.26
N ARG A 122 4.13 -44.35 17.47
CA ARG A 122 4.43 -42.96 17.80
C ARG A 122 3.96 -42.03 16.68
N LEU A 123 3.29 -40.96 17.07
CA LEU A 123 2.94 -39.85 16.18
C LEU A 123 3.86 -38.65 16.46
N GLU A 124 4.60 -38.21 15.45
CA GLU A 124 5.49 -37.05 15.50
C GLU A 124 5.08 -36.00 14.49
N ARG A 125 5.41 -34.74 14.76
CA ARG A 125 5.33 -33.65 13.78
C ARG A 125 6.65 -32.90 13.64
N SER A 126 6.89 -32.29 12.48
CA SER A 126 8.01 -31.38 12.24
C SER A 126 7.52 -29.99 11.89
N GLN A 127 8.10 -28.94 12.50
CA GLN A 127 7.71 -27.54 12.26
C GLN A 127 8.65 -26.81 11.29
N ASP A 128 9.70 -27.49 10.84
CA ASP A 128 10.86 -26.95 10.16
C ASP A 128 11.29 -27.81 8.96
N PHE A 129 10.30 -28.41 8.30
CA PHE A 129 10.44 -29.18 7.06
C PHE A 129 11.32 -30.43 7.21
N GLY A 130 11.03 -31.22 8.24
CA GLY A 130 11.69 -32.49 8.54
C GLY A 130 13.03 -32.38 9.28
N GLN A 131 13.49 -31.18 9.66
CA GLN A 131 14.77 -30.99 10.35
C GLN A 131 14.69 -31.43 11.82
N THR A 132 13.63 -31.07 12.54
CA THR A 132 13.37 -31.51 13.91
C THR A 132 11.98 -32.11 14.04
N TRP A 133 11.84 -33.05 14.99
CA TRP A 133 10.62 -33.81 15.20
C TRP A 133 10.22 -33.73 16.67
N GLU A 134 8.97 -33.35 16.92
CA GLU A 134 8.36 -33.38 18.24
C GLU A 134 7.31 -34.49 18.32
N THR A 135 7.31 -35.24 19.43
CA THR A 135 6.30 -36.28 19.66
C THR A 135 4.97 -35.65 20.09
N LEU A 136 3.92 -35.89 19.31
CA LEU A 136 2.56 -35.44 19.62
C LEU A 136 1.83 -36.39 20.57
N LYS A 137 1.91 -37.70 20.29
CA LYS A 137 1.24 -38.73 21.07
C LYS A 137 1.92 -40.08 20.89
N LEU A 138 1.96 -40.85 21.96
CA LEU A 138 2.41 -42.24 21.99
C LEU A 138 1.20 -43.14 22.18
N PHE A 139 1.19 -44.28 21.50
CA PHE A 139 0.15 -45.29 21.67
C PHE A 139 0.83 -46.63 21.94
N ALA A 140 0.45 -47.31 23.01
CA ALA A 140 0.94 -48.64 23.32
C ALA A 140 -0.13 -49.47 24.03
N ARG A 141 -0.08 -50.80 23.94
CA ARG A 141 -0.93 -51.67 24.77
C ARG A 141 -0.67 -51.45 26.26
N ASN A 142 0.60 -51.23 26.61
CA ASN A 142 1.04 -50.93 27.97
C ASN A 142 2.03 -49.76 27.93
N CYS A 143 1.56 -48.56 28.28
CA CYS A 143 2.36 -47.34 28.25
C CYS A 143 3.55 -47.37 29.20
N THR A 144 3.36 -47.94 30.40
CA THR A 144 4.40 -48.02 31.43
C THR A 144 5.53 -48.94 31.00
N GLU A 145 5.19 -50.08 30.41
CA GLU A 145 6.17 -51.06 29.95
C GLU A 145 6.93 -50.60 28.70
N MET A 146 6.22 -50.08 27.69
CA MET A 146 6.82 -49.73 26.41
C MET A 146 7.57 -48.40 26.42
N PHE A 147 7.08 -47.41 27.17
CA PHE A 147 7.61 -46.04 27.13
C PHE A 147 7.98 -45.48 28.49
N GLY A 148 7.75 -46.21 29.59
CA GLY A 148 7.99 -45.69 30.94
C GLY A 148 7.06 -44.53 31.32
N LEU A 149 5.90 -44.41 30.66
CA LEU A 149 4.96 -43.29 30.83
C LEU A 149 3.63 -43.75 31.42
N PRO A 150 2.95 -42.91 32.22
CA PRO A 150 1.59 -43.20 32.67
C PRO A 150 0.62 -43.18 31.47
N ASP A 151 -0.48 -43.90 31.58
CA ASP A 151 -1.53 -43.91 30.56
C ASP A 151 -2.44 -42.69 30.70
N ASP A 152 -2.86 -42.07 29.60
CA ASP A 152 -3.79 -40.93 29.64
C ASP A 152 -5.19 -41.29 30.16
N ILE A 153 -5.55 -42.57 30.15
CA ILE A 153 -6.78 -43.09 30.74
C ILE A 153 -6.71 -42.98 32.27
N SER A 154 -5.53 -43.21 32.86
CA SER A 154 -5.33 -43.13 34.32
C SER A 154 -4.86 -41.76 34.78
N GLN A 155 -4.10 -41.04 33.95
CA GLN A 155 -3.63 -39.68 34.17
C GLN A 155 -3.92 -38.77 32.96
N PRO A 156 -5.06 -38.07 32.97
CA PRO A 156 -5.43 -37.14 31.90
C PRO A 156 -4.30 -36.15 31.60
N GLY A 157 -3.97 -36.00 30.32
CA GLY A 157 -2.86 -35.14 29.87
C GLY A 157 -1.52 -35.87 29.66
N SER A 158 -1.43 -37.17 29.99
CA SER A 158 -0.25 -37.97 29.63
C SER A 158 -0.03 -38.04 28.11
N LEU A 159 1.24 -38.13 27.70
CA LEU A 159 1.66 -38.28 26.30
C LEU A 159 1.33 -39.66 25.72
N CYS A 160 1.18 -40.69 26.54
CA CYS A 160 0.87 -42.05 26.09
C CYS A 160 -0.58 -42.44 26.34
N THR A 161 -1.18 -43.23 25.45
CA THR A 161 -2.52 -43.80 25.63
C THR A 161 -2.60 -45.26 25.17
N SER A 162 -3.36 -46.09 25.89
CA SER A 162 -3.69 -47.46 25.44
C SER A 162 -5.04 -47.57 24.71
N ARG A 163 -5.84 -46.49 24.70
CA ARG A 163 -7.21 -46.47 24.17
C ARG A 163 -7.35 -47.03 22.75
N TYR A 164 -6.33 -46.84 21.92
CA TYR A 164 -6.34 -47.20 20.50
C TYR A 164 -5.38 -48.33 20.12
N SER A 165 -4.81 -49.04 21.10
CA SER A 165 -3.76 -50.06 20.86
C SER A 165 -4.27 -51.51 21.01
N ASN A 166 -5.56 -51.68 21.29
CA ASN A 166 -6.17 -53.00 21.46
C ASN A 166 -6.28 -53.76 20.13
N VAL A 167 -6.09 -55.08 20.18
CA VAL A 167 -6.10 -55.98 19.02
C VAL A 167 -7.50 -56.18 18.41
N VAL A 168 -8.55 -55.92 19.18
CA VAL A 168 -9.98 -56.02 18.79
C VAL A 168 -10.52 -54.61 18.45
N PRO A 169 -11.34 -54.41 17.40
CA PRO A 169 -12.07 -55.41 16.60
C PRO A 169 -11.30 -55.83 15.35
N MET A 170 -10.89 -57.08 15.28
CA MET A 170 -10.63 -57.71 13.99
C MET A 170 -11.98 -57.98 13.34
N LEU A 171 -12.19 -57.60 12.07
CA LEU A 171 -13.40 -57.95 11.30
C LEU A 171 -13.54 -59.47 11.10
N THR A 172 -12.52 -60.25 11.43
CA THR A 172 -12.52 -61.70 11.48
C THR A 172 -11.87 -62.16 12.79
N ALA A 173 -12.61 -62.94 13.59
CA ALA A 173 -12.03 -63.62 14.74
C ALA A 173 -10.93 -64.59 14.25
N PRO A 174 -9.71 -64.58 14.83
CA PRO A 174 -8.72 -65.58 14.47
C PRO A 174 -9.23 -66.97 14.89
N THR A 175 -9.26 -67.91 13.97
CA THR A 175 -9.19 -69.33 14.33
C THR A 175 -7.87 -69.57 15.09
N PRO A 176 -7.85 -70.47 16.08
CA PRO A 176 -6.66 -70.75 16.89
C PRO A 176 -5.64 -71.50 16.02
N SER A 177 -4.90 -70.76 15.20
CA SER A 177 -3.71 -71.24 14.51
C SER A 177 -2.49 -70.60 15.15
N SER A 178 -1.47 -71.41 15.34
CA SER A 178 -0.27 -71.21 16.17
C SER A 178 0.76 -70.24 15.58
N ASP A 179 0.37 -69.32 14.70
CA ASP A 179 1.31 -68.37 14.10
C ASP A 179 1.47 -67.14 15.01
N PRO A 180 2.70 -66.66 15.27
CA PRO A 180 2.93 -65.51 16.13
C PRO A 180 2.25 -64.28 15.51
N LEU A 181 1.45 -63.57 16.31
CA LEU A 181 0.87 -62.27 15.95
C LEU A 181 1.95 -61.24 15.52
N ASP A 182 3.22 -61.50 15.86
CA ASP A 182 4.42 -60.69 15.58
C ASP A 182 4.92 -60.75 14.12
N SER A 183 4.42 -61.66 13.28
CA SER A 183 4.84 -61.77 11.87
C SER A 183 3.82 -61.20 10.87
N THR A 184 2.77 -60.53 11.35
CA THR A 184 1.75 -59.94 10.46
C THR A 184 2.22 -58.58 9.91
N PRO A 185 2.22 -58.37 8.58
CA PRO A 185 2.57 -57.08 7.99
C PRO A 185 1.54 -56.01 8.37
N PHE A 186 1.99 -54.76 8.44
CA PHE A 186 1.09 -53.62 8.65
C PHE A 186 0.26 -53.39 7.38
N ALA A 187 -1.03 -53.16 7.56
CA ALA A 187 -1.95 -52.86 6.47
C ALA A 187 -2.88 -51.72 6.88
N VAL A 188 -2.95 -50.66 6.05
CA VAL A 188 -3.71 -49.44 6.32
C VAL A 188 -4.63 -49.16 5.13
N TYR A 189 -5.94 -49.09 5.38
CA TYR A 189 -6.94 -48.67 4.40
C TYR A 189 -6.77 -47.19 4.08
N SER A 190 -6.76 -46.32 5.10
CA SER A 190 -6.74 -44.88 4.86
C SER A 190 -6.03 -44.12 5.98
N LEU A 191 -5.31 -43.08 5.61
CA LEU A 191 -4.70 -42.06 6.46
C LEU A 191 -5.36 -40.71 6.14
N LEU A 192 -6.18 -40.24 7.06
CA LEU A 192 -6.89 -38.97 6.98
C LEU A 192 -6.20 -37.94 7.87
N ALA A 193 -5.30 -37.16 7.29
CA ALA A 193 -4.72 -36.00 7.93
C ALA A 193 -5.66 -34.79 7.75
N LYS A 194 -6.63 -34.62 8.65
CA LYS A 194 -7.65 -33.57 8.52
C LYS A 194 -7.05 -32.20 8.87
N GLY A 195 -7.09 -31.28 7.93
CA GLY A 195 -6.54 -29.94 8.11
C GLY A 195 -7.02 -28.93 7.07
N THR A 196 -6.47 -27.73 7.14
CA THR A 196 -6.72 -26.63 6.22
C THR A 196 -5.44 -25.84 5.95
N CYS A 197 -5.48 -24.99 4.94
CA CYS A 197 -4.41 -24.07 4.59
C CYS A 197 -4.27 -22.96 5.66
N LEU A 198 -3.03 -22.64 6.06
CA LEU A 198 -2.73 -21.65 7.10
C LEU A 198 -2.73 -20.24 6.50
N CYS A 199 -3.73 -19.42 6.82
CA CYS A 199 -3.86 -18.04 6.30
C CYS A 199 -4.10 -16.96 7.38
N HIS A 200 -3.85 -17.29 8.65
CA HIS A 200 -4.02 -16.40 9.81
C HIS A 200 -5.39 -15.68 9.89
N GLY A 201 -6.44 -16.27 9.31
CA GLY A 201 -7.78 -15.67 9.33
C GLY A 201 -8.06 -14.66 8.21
N HIS A 202 -7.17 -14.52 7.22
CA HIS A 202 -7.24 -13.53 6.14
C HIS A 202 -7.35 -14.15 4.74
N ALA A 203 -7.82 -15.38 4.60
CA ALA A 203 -8.18 -15.95 3.30
C ALA A 203 -9.28 -17.00 3.42
N GLU A 204 -10.13 -17.06 2.39
CA GLU A 204 -11.21 -18.05 2.25
C GLU A 204 -10.84 -19.20 1.30
N HIS A 205 -9.81 -19.00 0.46
CA HIS A 205 -9.38 -19.95 -0.56
C HIS A 205 -7.86 -20.00 -0.65
N CYS A 206 -7.35 -21.17 -1.08
CA CYS A 206 -5.94 -21.37 -1.40
C CYS A 206 -5.77 -21.94 -2.79
N LEU A 207 -4.71 -21.53 -3.47
CA LEU A 207 -4.33 -21.94 -4.82
C LEU A 207 -3.12 -22.88 -4.78
N PRO A 208 -2.95 -23.76 -5.79
CA PRO A 208 -1.73 -24.53 -5.95
C PRO A 208 -0.52 -23.62 -6.20
N GLU A 209 0.66 -24.04 -5.78
CA GLU A 209 1.89 -23.24 -5.82
C GLU A 209 2.42 -23.01 -7.25
N ASN A 210 2.08 -23.89 -8.19
CA ASN A 210 2.50 -23.84 -9.60
C ASN A 210 1.29 -23.84 -10.55
N GLU A 211 0.98 -22.70 -11.18
CA GLU A 211 -0.03 -22.57 -12.25
C GLU A 211 0.51 -22.93 -13.66
N GLY A 212 1.58 -23.72 -13.74
CA GLY A 212 2.16 -24.15 -15.02
C GLY A 212 2.22 -25.67 -15.11
N GLN A 213 1.36 -26.27 -15.95
CA GLN A 213 1.21 -27.71 -16.19
C GLN A 213 0.63 -28.50 -15.01
N ASP A 214 -0.70 -28.66 -14.98
CA ASP A 214 -1.39 -29.95 -15.17
C ASP A 214 -2.88 -29.83 -14.77
N SER A 215 -3.66 -29.14 -15.61
CA SER A 215 -5.07 -28.79 -15.37
C SER A 215 -6.05 -29.98 -15.46
N LEU A 216 -5.56 -31.19 -15.69
CA LEU A 216 -6.38 -32.40 -15.82
C LEU A 216 -6.29 -33.34 -14.60
N SER A 217 -5.22 -33.26 -13.78
CA SER A 217 -5.04 -34.11 -12.59
C SER A 217 -5.51 -33.46 -11.28
N ALA A 218 -5.61 -32.14 -11.23
CA ALA A 218 -6.07 -31.38 -10.06
C ALA A 218 -7.58 -31.46 -9.79
N ALA A 219 -8.39 -31.86 -10.78
CA ALA A 219 -9.84 -31.97 -10.65
C ALA A 219 -10.32 -33.32 -10.08
N THR A 220 -9.49 -34.37 -10.18
CA THR A 220 -9.86 -35.74 -9.78
C THR A 220 -9.67 -35.99 -8.29
N PHE A 221 -8.74 -35.29 -7.63
CA PHE A 221 -8.52 -35.39 -6.18
C PHE A 221 -8.74 -34.03 -5.54
N LYS A 222 -9.58 -33.95 -4.52
CA LYS A 222 -9.86 -32.73 -3.74
C LYS A 222 -8.67 -32.38 -2.82
N ARG A 223 -7.51 -32.11 -3.43
CA ARG A 223 -6.26 -31.75 -2.75
C ARG A 223 -6.39 -30.39 -2.08
N VAL A 224 -5.99 -30.31 -0.81
CA VAL A 224 -5.91 -29.03 -0.09
C VAL A 224 -4.64 -28.31 -0.53
N SER A 225 -4.78 -27.14 -1.16
CA SER A 225 -3.66 -26.31 -1.61
C SER A 225 -3.15 -25.40 -0.50
N GLY A 226 -1.87 -25.00 -0.56
CA GLY A 226 -1.17 -24.33 0.54
C GLY A 226 -0.92 -22.82 0.42
N LYS A 227 -1.13 -22.21 -0.75
CA LYS A 227 -0.90 -20.78 -0.97
C LYS A 227 -2.18 -19.96 -0.82
N CYS A 228 -2.20 -19.03 0.12
CA CYS A 228 -3.40 -18.24 0.42
C CYS A 228 -3.72 -17.17 -0.63
N VAL A 229 -5.01 -17.02 -0.93
CA VAL A 229 -5.53 -15.84 -1.64
C VAL A 229 -5.87 -14.78 -0.60
N CYS A 230 -4.87 -13.98 -0.24
CA CYS A 230 -4.97 -13.05 0.88
C CYS A 230 -6.00 -11.92 0.66
N THR A 231 -6.75 -11.63 1.71
CA THR A 231 -7.70 -10.52 1.85
C THR A 231 -7.22 -9.57 2.96
N HIS A 232 -8.08 -8.69 3.47
CA HIS A 232 -7.77 -7.80 4.61
C HIS A 232 -6.50 -6.95 4.43
N HIS A 233 -6.12 -6.71 3.17
CA HIS A 233 -4.90 -6.02 2.78
C HIS A 233 -3.60 -6.66 3.32
N THR A 234 -3.64 -7.97 3.50
CA THR A 234 -2.49 -8.80 3.84
C THR A 234 -1.82 -9.35 2.58
N ALA A 235 -0.60 -9.84 2.73
CA ALA A 235 0.23 -10.43 1.68
C ALA A 235 1.16 -11.49 2.28
N GLY A 236 1.85 -12.24 1.43
CA GLY A 236 2.63 -13.42 1.82
C GLY A 236 1.95 -14.71 1.40
N GLU A 237 2.65 -15.84 1.56
CA GLU A 237 2.12 -17.16 1.21
C GLU A 237 1.00 -17.59 2.19
N HIS A 238 1.05 -17.08 3.42
CA HIS A 238 0.12 -17.36 4.52
C HIS A 238 -0.57 -16.11 5.08
N CYS A 239 -0.51 -14.98 4.35
CA CYS A 239 -1.05 -13.70 4.80
C CYS A 239 -0.41 -13.17 6.09
N GLU A 240 0.86 -13.49 6.30
CA GLU A 240 1.66 -13.22 7.50
C GLU A 240 2.26 -11.80 7.57
N ARG A 241 2.00 -10.97 6.57
CA ARG A 241 2.44 -9.57 6.50
C ARG A 241 1.39 -8.68 5.85
N CYS A 242 1.53 -7.38 6.02
CA CYS A 242 0.68 -6.42 5.32
C CYS A 242 1.12 -6.23 3.85
N ALA A 243 0.16 -5.91 2.98
CA ALA A 243 0.45 -5.51 1.61
C ALA A 243 1.33 -4.24 1.59
N PRO A 244 2.10 -3.99 0.50
CA PRO A 244 3.15 -2.97 0.49
C PRO A 244 2.72 -1.57 0.96
N LEU A 245 1.51 -1.11 0.63
CA LEU A 245 1.00 0.23 0.99
C LEU A 245 0.15 0.23 2.28
N TYR A 246 0.13 -0.86 3.05
CA TYR A 246 -0.78 -1.06 4.19
C TYR A 246 -0.05 -1.25 5.54
N ASN A 247 1.10 -0.61 5.69
CA ASN A 247 1.95 -0.71 6.89
C ASN A 247 1.78 0.51 7.83
N ASP A 248 0.57 1.06 7.96
CA ASP A 248 0.33 2.17 8.90
C ASP A 248 0.23 1.72 10.37
N GLN A 249 -0.08 0.44 10.57
CA GLN A 249 -0.17 -0.23 11.87
C GLN A 249 0.55 -1.59 11.81
N PRO A 250 0.96 -2.17 12.96
CA PRO A 250 1.51 -3.52 12.99
C PRO A 250 0.50 -4.56 12.50
N TRP A 251 0.98 -5.56 11.75
CA TRP A 251 0.18 -6.71 11.34
C TRP A 251 -0.35 -7.48 12.55
N ARG A 252 -1.58 -8.02 12.43
CA ARG A 252 -2.20 -8.89 13.43
C ARG A 252 -3.05 -9.93 12.71
N ALA A 253 -2.98 -11.18 13.17
CA ALA A 253 -3.89 -12.23 12.73
C ALA A 253 -5.36 -11.87 13.04
N ALA A 254 -6.29 -12.36 12.24
CA ALA A 254 -7.71 -12.23 12.54
C ALA A 254 -8.10 -13.06 13.76
N ASN A 255 -9.08 -12.58 14.53
CA ASN A 255 -9.53 -13.26 15.73
C ASN A 255 -10.71 -14.19 15.42
N GLY A 256 -10.48 -15.50 15.53
CA GLY A 256 -11.49 -16.51 15.27
C GLY A 256 -12.64 -16.56 16.28
N SER A 257 -12.41 -16.16 17.52
CA SER A 257 -13.43 -16.19 18.58
C SER A 257 -14.35 -14.97 18.55
N SER A 258 -13.81 -13.77 18.29
CA SER A 258 -14.60 -12.54 18.19
C SER A 258 -15.12 -12.25 16.78
N GLY A 259 -14.50 -12.87 15.75
CA GLY A 259 -14.77 -12.59 14.34
C GLY A 259 -14.05 -11.34 13.80
N GLU A 260 -13.24 -10.65 14.60
CA GLU A 260 -12.51 -9.45 14.18
C GLU A 260 -11.50 -9.78 13.07
N SER A 261 -11.61 -9.08 11.94
CA SER A 261 -10.76 -9.29 10.75
C SER A 261 -9.33 -8.78 10.90
N ASN A 262 -9.07 -7.83 11.81
CA ASN A 262 -7.78 -7.17 12.01
C ASN A 262 -7.06 -6.79 10.69
N PRO A 263 -7.71 -6.03 9.79
CA PRO A 263 -7.13 -5.72 8.48
C PRO A 263 -5.96 -4.73 8.61
N CYS A 264 -4.99 -4.90 7.73
CA CYS A 264 -3.87 -3.97 7.59
C CYS A 264 -4.36 -2.59 7.15
N GLN A 265 -3.71 -1.54 7.65
CA GLN A 265 -4.16 -0.16 7.47
C GLN A 265 -3.32 0.58 6.43
N LYS A 266 -4.00 1.21 5.47
CA LYS A 266 -3.36 1.92 4.37
C LYS A 266 -2.58 3.13 4.86
N CYS A 267 -1.35 3.27 4.38
CA CYS A 267 -0.56 4.48 4.60
C CYS A 267 -1.11 5.66 3.79
N GLU A 268 -1.17 6.84 4.42
CA GLU A 268 -1.54 8.08 3.74
C GLU A 268 -0.33 8.66 3.01
N CYS A 269 -0.14 8.27 1.75
CA CYS A 269 0.96 8.74 0.90
C CYS A 269 0.51 9.76 -0.17
N HIS A 270 -0.73 10.26 -0.08
CA HIS A 270 -1.33 11.17 -1.06
C HIS A 270 -1.22 10.68 -2.51
N GLY A 271 -1.21 9.36 -2.77
CA GLY A 271 -1.06 8.82 -4.13
C GLY A 271 0.32 9.09 -4.76
N HIS A 272 1.36 9.21 -3.95
CA HIS A 272 2.74 9.46 -4.41
C HIS A 272 3.72 8.36 -4.00
N ALA A 273 3.23 7.24 -3.48
CA ALA A 273 4.04 6.05 -3.20
C ALA A 273 3.18 4.80 -3.39
N GLU A 274 3.82 3.71 -3.78
CA GLU A 274 3.20 2.39 -3.95
C GLU A 274 3.49 1.46 -2.77
N SER A 275 4.43 1.83 -1.90
CA SER A 275 4.74 1.12 -0.67
C SER A 275 5.01 2.07 0.49
N CYS A 276 4.92 1.52 1.70
CA CYS A 276 5.31 2.16 2.94
C CYS A 276 5.79 1.10 3.94
N HIS A 277 6.55 1.54 4.94
CA HIS A 277 6.94 0.69 6.06
C HIS A 277 6.43 1.26 7.39
N PHE A 278 6.28 0.38 8.38
CA PHE A 278 5.87 0.76 9.73
C PHE A 278 7.07 1.28 10.53
N SER A 279 6.87 2.36 11.29
CA SER A 279 7.83 2.89 12.23
C SER A 279 7.25 2.99 13.63
N GLN A 280 7.78 2.18 14.55
CA GLN A 280 7.40 2.20 15.96
C GLN A 280 7.58 3.59 16.59
N ARG A 281 8.62 4.31 16.19
CA ARG A 281 8.87 5.68 16.69
C ARG A 281 7.75 6.63 16.29
N VAL A 282 7.29 6.55 15.04
CA VAL A 282 6.18 7.39 14.56
C VAL A 282 4.87 7.00 15.24
N TRP A 283 4.61 5.69 15.37
CA TRP A 283 3.45 5.16 16.08
C TRP A 283 3.31 5.72 17.50
N LEU A 284 4.40 5.66 18.28
CA LEU A 284 4.42 6.20 19.64
C LEU A 284 4.23 7.72 19.64
N SER A 285 4.86 8.44 18.70
CA SER A 285 4.73 9.91 18.60
C SER A 285 3.32 10.39 18.26
N THR A 286 2.50 9.54 17.64
CA THR A 286 1.11 9.85 17.28
C THR A 286 0.10 9.32 18.30
N GLY A 287 0.55 8.83 19.46
CA GLY A 287 -0.32 8.24 20.48
C GLY A 287 -0.95 6.92 20.05
N GLY A 288 -0.29 6.17 19.15
CA GLY A 288 -0.80 4.91 18.62
C GLY A 288 -1.88 5.05 17.56
N SER A 289 -1.89 6.16 16.81
CA SER A 289 -2.88 6.39 15.75
C SER A 289 -2.37 6.09 14.34
N SER A 290 -1.09 6.34 14.05
CA SER A 290 -0.48 6.10 12.73
C SER A 290 1.03 5.98 12.85
N GLY A 291 1.60 4.97 12.16
CA GLY A 291 3.03 4.63 12.19
C GLY A 291 3.66 4.52 10.81
N GLY A 292 2.88 4.66 9.73
CA GLY A 292 3.35 4.47 8.37
C GLY A 292 4.29 5.59 7.88
N ILE A 293 5.32 5.18 7.14
CA ILE A 293 6.23 6.06 6.42
C ILE A 293 6.29 5.59 4.96
N CYS A 294 5.93 6.47 4.03
CA CYS A 294 5.93 6.18 2.61
C CYS A 294 7.35 6.00 2.06
N ASP A 295 7.53 5.00 1.20
CA ASP A 295 8.81 4.75 0.53
C ASP A 295 8.82 5.40 -0.84
N ASN A 296 10.01 5.83 -1.30
CA ASN A 296 10.24 6.27 -2.67
C ASN A 296 9.20 7.27 -3.21
N CYS A 297 8.95 8.35 -2.47
CA CYS A 297 8.00 9.39 -2.85
C CYS A 297 8.23 9.86 -4.31
N GLN A 298 7.25 9.60 -5.16
CA GLN A 298 7.20 9.96 -6.57
C GLN A 298 6.75 11.42 -6.75
N HIS A 299 6.59 11.86 -8.00
CA HIS A 299 6.01 13.17 -8.33
C HIS A 299 6.74 14.38 -7.70
N ASN A 300 8.07 14.25 -7.50
CA ASN A 300 8.92 15.25 -6.88
C ASN A 300 8.50 15.62 -5.44
N THR A 301 7.86 14.68 -4.74
CA THR A 301 7.42 14.86 -3.36
C THR A 301 8.41 14.26 -2.36
N VAL A 302 8.28 14.65 -1.09
CA VAL A 302 9.13 14.23 0.03
C VAL A 302 8.38 14.34 1.35
N GLY A 303 8.92 13.70 2.39
CA GLY A 303 8.35 13.65 3.73
C GLY A 303 7.62 12.34 3.99
N ARG A 304 7.29 12.08 5.27
CA ARG A 304 6.74 10.78 5.69
C ARG A 304 5.46 10.35 4.97
N ARG A 305 4.69 11.30 4.44
CA ARG A 305 3.43 11.11 3.72
C ARG A 305 3.51 11.63 2.28
N CYS A 306 4.72 11.88 1.78
CA CYS A 306 4.92 12.53 0.48
C CYS A 306 4.18 13.88 0.36
N GLN A 307 4.03 14.60 1.48
CA GLN A 307 3.15 15.77 1.59
C GLN A 307 3.82 17.11 1.24
N ARG A 308 5.12 17.10 0.91
CA ARG A 308 5.91 18.29 0.58
C ARG A 308 6.61 18.10 -0.76
N CYS A 309 7.00 19.19 -1.40
CA CYS A 309 7.87 19.13 -2.57
C CYS A 309 9.33 19.00 -2.15
N ARG A 310 10.10 18.22 -2.93
CA ARG A 310 11.55 18.08 -2.76
C ARG A 310 12.26 19.43 -3.05
N PRO A 311 13.49 19.65 -2.53
CA PRO A 311 14.26 20.85 -2.85
C PRO A 311 14.34 21.11 -4.37
N GLY A 312 14.21 22.37 -4.78
CA GLY A 312 14.14 22.76 -6.20
C GLY A 312 12.72 22.75 -6.79
N TYR A 313 11.72 22.27 -6.03
CA TYR A 313 10.31 22.28 -6.42
C TYR A 313 9.46 23.03 -5.39
N HIS A 314 8.33 23.58 -5.83
CA HIS A 314 7.33 24.21 -4.98
C HIS A 314 5.93 23.68 -5.27
N ARG A 315 5.01 23.87 -4.34
CA ARG A 315 3.63 23.40 -4.47
C ARG A 315 2.86 24.19 -5.53
N HIS A 316 2.22 23.51 -6.47
CA HIS A 316 1.35 24.13 -7.46
C HIS A 316 0.02 24.58 -6.81
N PRO A 317 -0.31 25.89 -6.78
CA PRO A 317 -1.45 26.40 -6.00
C PRO A 317 -2.82 25.82 -6.40
N ALA A 318 -3.04 25.59 -7.70
CA ALA A 318 -4.32 25.12 -8.24
C ALA A 318 -4.48 23.58 -8.32
N ARG A 319 -3.46 22.79 -7.96
CA ARG A 319 -3.54 21.31 -8.04
C ARG A 319 -3.83 20.73 -6.66
N PRO A 320 -4.58 19.63 -6.53
CA PRO A 320 -4.75 18.94 -5.25
C PRO A 320 -3.46 18.23 -4.82
N LEU A 321 -3.36 17.87 -3.53
CA LEU A 321 -2.13 17.28 -2.97
C LEU A 321 -1.83 15.90 -3.58
N ASN A 322 -2.83 15.18 -4.06
CA ASN A 322 -2.66 13.86 -4.67
C ASN A 322 -2.35 13.88 -6.18
N SER A 323 -2.22 15.07 -6.77
CA SER A 323 -1.96 15.19 -8.20
C SER A 323 -0.51 14.80 -8.54
N PRO A 324 -0.25 14.03 -9.61
CA PRO A 324 1.09 13.78 -10.13
C PRO A 324 1.89 15.06 -10.46
N HIS A 325 1.19 16.19 -10.64
CA HIS A 325 1.75 17.50 -10.91
C HIS A 325 1.58 18.46 -9.72
N ALA A 326 1.51 17.93 -8.49
CA ALA A 326 1.39 18.72 -7.28
C ALA A 326 2.62 19.63 -7.05
N CYS A 327 3.80 19.23 -7.57
CA CYS A 327 5.06 19.95 -7.44
C CYS A 327 5.59 20.46 -8.78
N THR A 328 5.89 21.76 -8.83
CA THR A 328 6.40 22.47 -10.01
C THR A 328 7.87 22.84 -9.81
N LEU A 329 8.68 22.73 -10.86
CA LEU A 329 10.08 23.13 -10.83
C LEU A 329 10.20 24.65 -10.58
N ASN A 330 11.14 25.05 -9.73
CA ASN A 330 11.47 26.46 -9.54
C ASN A 330 12.17 26.98 -10.82
N SER A 331 11.58 27.95 -11.50
CA SER A 331 12.22 28.60 -12.66
C SER A 331 13.06 29.79 -12.19
N GLY A 332 14.34 29.84 -12.56
CA GLY A 332 15.26 30.93 -12.22
C GLY A 332 16.72 30.53 -12.46
N SER A 333 17.38 31.19 -13.41
CA SER A 333 18.80 31.04 -13.70
C SER A 333 19.65 31.42 -12.48
N GLY A 334 20.40 30.46 -11.93
CA GLY A 334 21.28 30.67 -10.77
C GLY A 334 20.51 30.61 -9.45
N THR A 335 20.49 29.42 -8.85
CA THR A 335 19.88 29.03 -7.58
C THR A 335 19.53 30.18 -6.61
N PRO A 336 18.29 30.71 -6.65
CA PRO A 336 17.73 31.37 -5.50
C PRO A 336 17.02 30.31 -4.65
N TRP A 337 17.25 30.33 -3.34
CA TRP A 337 16.49 29.51 -2.41
C TRP A 337 15.03 30.00 -2.42
N CYS A 338 14.14 29.20 -2.99
CA CYS A 338 12.71 29.50 -3.07
C CYS A 338 11.94 28.83 -1.94
N HIS A 339 10.97 29.55 -1.39
CA HIS A 339 10.18 29.08 -0.26
C HIS A 339 9.30 27.87 -0.68
N PRO A 340 9.39 26.71 0.00
CA PRO A 340 8.79 25.45 -0.48
C PRO A 340 7.27 25.44 -0.63
N ARG A 341 6.56 26.31 0.11
CA ARG A 341 5.09 26.40 0.08
C ARG A 341 4.55 27.48 -0.84
N SER A 342 5.20 28.64 -0.91
CA SER A 342 4.71 29.79 -1.69
C SER A 342 5.34 29.89 -3.08
N GLY A 343 6.46 29.20 -3.32
CA GLY A 343 7.23 29.34 -4.54
C GLY A 343 7.93 30.69 -4.69
N GLN A 344 7.94 31.54 -3.66
CA GLN A 344 8.64 32.82 -3.68
C GLN A 344 10.14 32.60 -3.58
N CYS A 345 10.87 32.97 -4.63
CA CYS A 345 12.32 32.94 -4.67
C CYS A 345 12.93 34.19 -4.02
N HIS A 346 14.11 34.04 -3.41
CA HIS A 346 14.93 35.17 -2.98
C HIS A 346 15.52 35.87 -4.20
N CYS A 347 15.00 37.05 -4.53
CA CYS A 347 15.42 37.79 -5.72
C CYS A 347 16.64 38.65 -5.46
N LYS A 348 17.44 38.84 -6.53
CA LYS A 348 18.56 39.77 -6.55
C LYS A 348 18.07 41.22 -6.40
N PRO A 349 18.93 42.18 -6.02
CA PRO A 349 18.54 43.58 -5.88
C PRO A 349 17.82 44.11 -7.14
N GLY A 350 16.70 44.80 -6.93
CA GLY A 350 15.91 45.37 -8.02
C GLY A 350 15.10 44.37 -8.85
N VAL A 351 15.10 43.08 -8.52
CA VAL A 351 14.36 42.03 -9.24
C VAL A 351 13.10 41.61 -8.47
N GLY A 352 12.00 41.38 -9.20
CA GLY A 352 10.69 41.01 -8.67
C GLY A 352 10.07 39.77 -9.34
N GLY A 353 8.91 39.38 -8.82
CA GLY A 353 8.16 38.18 -9.22
C GLY A 353 8.48 36.95 -8.37
N THR A 354 7.64 35.92 -8.43
CA THR A 354 7.84 34.69 -7.64
C THR A 354 9.08 33.90 -8.07
N THR A 355 9.45 34.03 -9.35
CA THR A 355 10.60 33.36 -9.97
C THR A 355 11.75 34.33 -10.28
N CYS A 356 11.71 35.55 -9.74
CA CYS A 356 12.74 36.57 -9.95
C CYS A 356 13.05 36.83 -11.44
N SER A 357 11.99 37.08 -12.23
CA SER A 357 12.07 37.08 -13.70
C SER A 357 12.08 38.46 -14.35
N HIS A 358 11.88 39.54 -13.59
CA HIS A 358 11.77 40.90 -14.14
C HIS A 358 12.21 41.95 -13.13
N CYS A 359 12.52 43.16 -13.59
CA CYS A 359 12.86 44.27 -12.71
C CYS A 359 11.63 44.81 -11.97
N LEU A 360 11.84 45.22 -10.72
CA LEU A 360 10.88 45.98 -9.95
C LEU A 360 10.66 47.37 -10.57
N PRO A 361 9.54 48.05 -10.26
CA PRO A 361 9.35 49.44 -10.67
C PRO A 361 10.51 50.34 -10.23
N ARG A 362 10.94 51.25 -11.11
CA ARG A 362 12.14 52.10 -10.97
C ARG A 362 13.48 51.37 -11.05
N TYR A 363 13.50 50.15 -11.56
CA TYR A 363 14.71 49.41 -11.89
C TYR A 363 14.70 48.99 -13.37
N TRP A 364 15.88 48.85 -13.96
CA TRP A 364 16.05 48.50 -15.36
C TRP A 364 17.23 47.55 -15.61
N GLY A 365 17.27 46.96 -16.80
CA GLY A 365 18.42 46.18 -17.28
C GLY A 365 18.59 44.86 -16.54
N PHE A 366 17.58 43.99 -16.62
CA PHE A 366 17.61 42.65 -16.02
C PHE A 366 18.83 41.85 -16.51
N GLY A 367 19.67 41.39 -15.58
CA GLY A 367 20.87 40.62 -15.88
C GLY A 367 21.35 39.79 -14.70
N GLU A 368 22.57 39.26 -14.80
CA GLU A 368 23.14 38.37 -13.77
C GLU A 368 23.27 39.05 -12.41
N GLU A 369 23.49 40.36 -12.32
CA GLU A 369 23.60 41.09 -11.05
C GLU A 369 22.25 41.63 -10.53
N GLY A 370 21.14 41.25 -11.17
CA GLY A 370 19.80 41.75 -10.86
C GLY A 370 19.42 42.92 -11.77
N CYS A 371 18.87 44.00 -11.20
CA CYS A 371 18.49 45.20 -11.95
C CYS A 371 19.09 46.46 -11.34
N LYS A 372 19.38 47.44 -12.20
CA LYS A 372 19.96 48.73 -11.83
C LYS A 372 18.86 49.72 -11.45
N SER A 373 19.07 50.50 -10.38
CA SER A 373 18.15 51.57 -9.98
C SER A 373 18.13 52.69 -11.03
N CYS A 374 16.96 53.26 -11.28
CA CYS A 374 16.78 54.35 -12.23
C CYS A 374 17.01 55.72 -11.58
N VAL A 375 17.86 56.52 -12.22
CA VAL A 375 18.15 57.91 -11.83
C VAL A 375 17.28 58.86 -12.65
N CYS A 376 15.96 58.76 -12.47
CA CYS A 376 14.99 59.59 -13.17
C CYS A 376 14.08 60.33 -12.15
N PRO A 377 13.60 61.55 -12.46
CA PRO A 377 12.69 62.32 -11.61
C PRO A 377 11.33 61.64 -11.39
N LEU A 378 10.86 60.86 -12.38
CA LEU A 378 9.56 60.15 -12.31
C LEU A 378 9.73 58.63 -12.32
N THR A 379 9.99 58.04 -13.50
CA THR A 379 10.24 56.60 -13.69
C THR A 379 11.05 56.36 -14.96
N CYS A 380 11.44 55.12 -15.20
CA CYS A 380 12.23 54.68 -16.35
C CYS A 380 11.57 53.47 -17.04
N ASP A 381 11.98 53.22 -18.27
CA ASP A 381 11.70 51.97 -18.98
C ASP A 381 12.51 50.80 -18.38
N PRO A 382 11.89 49.64 -18.08
CA PRO A 382 12.53 48.53 -17.37
C PRO A 382 13.57 47.76 -18.21
N VAL A 383 13.64 47.97 -19.52
CA VAL A 383 14.60 47.28 -20.40
C VAL A 383 15.76 48.21 -20.74
N THR A 384 15.46 49.43 -21.14
CA THR A 384 16.42 50.42 -21.67
C THR A 384 16.93 51.40 -20.62
N GLY A 385 16.22 51.58 -19.51
CA GLY A 385 16.55 52.57 -18.49
C GLY A 385 16.24 54.01 -18.89
N HIS A 386 15.63 54.25 -20.05
CA HIS A 386 15.28 55.60 -20.50
C HIS A 386 14.28 56.25 -19.55
N CYS A 387 14.58 57.48 -19.16
CA CYS A 387 13.77 58.23 -18.23
C CYS A 387 12.55 58.88 -18.90
N LEU A 388 11.44 58.92 -18.17
CA LEU A 388 10.27 59.73 -18.53
C LEU A 388 10.43 61.14 -17.94
N ASP A 389 11.18 61.99 -18.64
CA ASP A 389 11.66 63.28 -18.10
C ASP A 389 11.02 64.52 -18.72
N SER A 390 10.36 64.37 -19.87
CA SER A 390 9.87 65.51 -20.65
C SER A 390 8.40 65.41 -21.03
N VAL A 391 7.82 66.57 -21.36
CA VAL A 391 6.49 66.70 -21.98
C VAL A 391 6.42 65.84 -23.25
N SER A 392 7.49 65.78 -24.04
CA SER A 392 7.56 64.94 -25.23
C SER A 392 7.42 63.45 -24.95
N ASP A 393 7.85 62.97 -23.78
CA ASP A 393 7.71 61.57 -23.41
C ASP A 393 6.30 61.26 -22.91
N LEU A 394 5.63 62.23 -22.25
CA LEU A 394 4.20 62.15 -22.00
C LEU A 394 3.39 62.08 -23.30
N CYS A 395 3.77 62.87 -24.30
CA CYS A 395 3.12 62.92 -25.61
C CYS A 395 3.30 61.66 -26.46
N LYS A 396 4.38 60.89 -26.27
CA LYS A 396 4.63 59.63 -26.99
C LYS A 396 3.76 58.47 -26.45
N MET A 397 3.14 58.63 -25.29
CA MET A 397 2.33 57.58 -24.69
C MET A 397 1.01 57.36 -25.44
N LYS A 398 0.72 56.10 -25.77
CA LYS A 398 -0.50 55.68 -26.49
C LYS A 398 -1.58 55.09 -25.57
N HIS A 399 -1.74 55.63 -24.37
CA HIS A 399 -2.78 55.17 -23.45
C HIS A 399 -4.16 55.69 -23.85
N THR A 400 -5.19 54.87 -23.61
CA THR A 400 -6.58 55.18 -24.00
C THR A 400 -7.24 56.13 -23.02
N TYR A 401 -6.92 56.03 -21.72
CA TYR A 401 -7.33 56.99 -20.72
C TYR A 401 -6.13 57.60 -19.98
N VAL A 402 -6.28 58.85 -19.55
CA VAL A 402 -5.32 59.57 -18.72
C VAL A 402 -6.09 60.40 -17.70
N ILE A 403 -5.88 60.13 -16.41
CA ILE A 403 -6.64 60.75 -15.32
C ILE A 403 -5.76 61.13 -14.14
N LYS A 404 -6.14 62.18 -13.43
CA LYS A 404 -5.69 62.44 -12.06
C LYS A 404 -6.71 61.82 -11.11
N ALA A 405 -6.28 60.88 -10.27
CA ALA A 405 -7.18 60.21 -9.34
C ALA A 405 -6.56 60.02 -7.95
N SER A 406 -7.42 60.06 -6.93
CA SER A 406 -7.09 59.69 -5.55
C SER A 406 -7.52 58.25 -5.31
N VAL A 407 -6.61 57.38 -4.87
CA VAL A 407 -6.97 55.99 -4.54
C VAL A 407 -7.74 55.98 -3.22
N LEU A 408 -8.96 55.46 -3.23
CA LEU A 408 -9.81 55.38 -2.04
C LEU A 408 -9.55 54.07 -1.30
N SER A 409 -9.58 52.95 -2.02
CA SER A 409 -9.43 51.61 -1.44
C SER A 409 -9.08 50.59 -2.51
N ALA A 410 -8.46 49.49 -2.11
CA ALA A 410 -8.17 48.34 -2.95
C ALA A 410 -8.81 47.10 -2.31
N HIS A 411 -9.57 46.35 -3.09
CA HIS A 411 -10.29 45.16 -2.65
C HIS A 411 -9.87 43.94 -3.47
N ASP A 412 -9.55 42.85 -2.77
CA ASP A 412 -9.42 41.52 -3.38
C ASP A 412 -10.80 40.86 -3.47
N LYS A 413 -11.23 40.50 -4.69
CA LYS A 413 -12.49 39.78 -4.96
C LYS A 413 -12.25 38.27 -5.21
N GLY A 414 -11.07 37.77 -4.88
CA GLY A 414 -10.62 36.39 -5.07
C GLY A 414 -10.15 36.11 -6.50
N THR A 415 -11.00 36.38 -7.50
CA THR A 415 -10.66 36.18 -8.93
C THR A 415 -9.95 37.36 -9.56
N HIS A 416 -10.12 38.57 -9.01
CA HIS A 416 -9.52 39.80 -9.48
C HIS A 416 -9.44 40.84 -8.35
N ALA A 417 -8.57 41.84 -8.49
CA ALA A 417 -8.59 43.03 -7.64
C ALA A 417 -9.39 44.15 -8.29
N VAL A 418 -10.01 44.95 -7.44
CA VAL A 418 -10.71 46.18 -7.81
C VAL A 418 -10.18 47.31 -6.96
N VAL A 419 -9.68 48.36 -7.60
CA VAL A 419 -9.21 49.58 -6.93
C VAL A 419 -10.23 50.68 -7.16
N LEU A 420 -10.84 51.15 -6.08
CA LEU A 420 -11.77 52.28 -6.13
C LEU A 420 -10.97 53.58 -6.09
N VAL A 421 -11.21 54.45 -7.05
CA VAL A 421 -10.53 55.74 -7.15
C VAL A 421 -11.54 56.87 -7.31
N LYS A 422 -11.20 58.03 -6.74
CA LYS A 422 -11.91 59.29 -6.99
C LYS A 422 -11.18 60.07 -8.08
N VAL A 423 -11.73 60.06 -9.29
CA VAL A 423 -11.25 60.83 -10.43
C VAL A 423 -11.46 62.31 -10.18
N ARG A 424 -10.35 63.05 -10.09
CA ARG A 424 -10.32 64.49 -9.85
C ARG A 424 -10.28 65.29 -11.14
N LYS A 425 -9.59 64.78 -12.16
CA LYS A 425 -9.49 65.40 -13.49
C LYS A 425 -9.32 64.32 -14.54
N VAL A 426 -10.02 64.46 -15.65
CA VAL A 426 -9.86 63.63 -16.83
C VAL A 426 -9.05 64.45 -17.83
N PHE A 427 -7.94 63.90 -18.30
CA PHE A 427 -7.08 64.50 -19.30
C PHE A 427 -7.34 63.86 -20.67
N ARG A 428 -7.53 62.54 -20.70
CA ARG A 428 -7.95 61.78 -21.86
C ARG A 428 -9.03 60.77 -21.49
N SER A 429 -10.07 60.67 -22.32
CA SER A 429 -11.08 59.63 -22.26
C SER A 429 -11.07 58.87 -23.59
N GLY A 430 -11.03 57.54 -23.52
CA GLY A 430 -11.11 56.66 -24.68
C GLY A 430 -12.55 56.46 -25.14
N LYS A 431 -12.84 55.25 -25.64
CA LYS A 431 -14.19 54.80 -26.02
C LYS A 431 -15.09 54.61 -24.80
N LEU A 432 -14.52 54.34 -23.62
CA LEU A 432 -15.29 54.34 -22.37
C LEU A 432 -15.42 55.79 -21.85
N PRO A 433 -16.64 56.28 -21.61
CA PRO A 433 -16.85 57.64 -21.12
C PRO A 433 -16.34 57.78 -19.68
N LEU A 434 -15.43 58.74 -19.46
CA LEU A 434 -14.88 59.05 -18.14
C LEU A 434 -15.29 60.45 -17.69
N SER A 435 -15.76 60.53 -16.44
CA SER A 435 -16.15 61.76 -15.78
C SER A 435 -15.43 61.93 -14.45
N GLN A 436 -15.54 63.11 -13.85
CA GLN A 436 -15.16 63.29 -12.45
C GLN A 436 -16.13 62.51 -11.56
N GLY A 437 -15.61 61.85 -10.51
CA GLY A 437 -16.42 60.99 -9.67
C GLY A 437 -15.68 59.74 -9.21
N THR A 438 -16.41 58.76 -8.69
CA THR A 438 -15.83 57.49 -8.23
C THR A 438 -15.88 56.47 -9.35
N HIS A 439 -14.73 55.87 -9.67
CA HIS A 439 -14.58 54.86 -10.70
C HIS A 439 -13.80 53.65 -10.18
N SER A 440 -14.00 52.50 -10.83
CA SER A 440 -13.30 51.26 -10.54
C SER A 440 -12.18 51.06 -11.55
N LEU A 441 -10.96 50.82 -11.05
CA LEU A 441 -9.83 50.37 -11.83
C LEU A 441 -9.61 48.88 -11.61
N TYR A 442 -9.22 48.19 -12.67
CA TYR A 442 -9.03 46.74 -12.71
C TYR A 442 -7.58 46.44 -13.06
N PRO A 443 -6.70 46.25 -12.06
CA PRO A 443 -5.34 45.80 -12.31
C PRO A 443 -5.33 44.43 -13.00
N LEU A 444 -4.88 44.38 -14.26
CA LEU A 444 -4.68 43.14 -15.01
C LEU A 444 -3.39 42.47 -14.57
N SER A 445 -3.47 41.85 -13.40
CA SER A 445 -2.64 40.73 -13.00
C SER A 445 -2.88 40.47 -11.51
N TRP A 446 -4.10 40.06 -11.20
CA TRP A 446 -4.43 39.44 -9.93
C TRP A 446 -4.36 37.93 -10.13
N THR A 447 -3.22 37.34 -9.82
CA THR A 447 -3.18 35.90 -9.52
C THR A 447 -3.18 35.75 -8.02
N SER A 448 -3.33 34.54 -7.49
CA SER A 448 -3.21 34.22 -6.06
C SER A 448 -1.84 34.52 -5.42
N ARG A 449 -1.01 35.37 -6.05
CA ARG A 449 0.39 35.69 -5.76
C ARG A 449 0.67 37.20 -5.59
N GLY A 450 -0.35 38.06 -5.50
CA GLY A 450 -0.18 39.51 -5.29
C GLY A 450 0.04 40.33 -6.57
N CYS A 451 0.01 41.67 -6.44
CA CYS A 451 -0.08 42.64 -7.54
C CYS A 451 1.13 42.60 -8.50
N THR A 452 0.87 42.29 -9.77
CA THR A 452 1.81 42.47 -10.89
C THR A 452 1.49 43.73 -11.72
N CYS A 453 0.79 44.71 -11.16
CA CYS A 453 0.61 46.04 -11.74
C CYS A 453 1.30 47.06 -10.83
N PRO A 454 1.60 48.29 -11.31
CA PRO A 454 2.13 49.34 -10.45
C PRO A 454 1.30 49.51 -9.16
N ILE A 455 1.99 49.65 -8.03
CA ILE A 455 1.34 49.66 -6.71
C ILE A 455 0.53 50.95 -6.54
N LEU A 456 -0.77 50.79 -6.26
CA LEU A 456 -1.71 51.87 -5.97
C LEU A 456 -2.03 51.88 -4.48
N ASN A 457 -1.30 52.67 -3.70
CA ASN A 457 -1.53 52.78 -2.26
C ASN A 457 -2.80 53.62 -1.97
N PRO A 458 -3.75 53.11 -1.16
CA PRO A 458 -4.89 53.90 -0.66
C PRO A 458 -4.44 55.21 -0.01
N GLY A 459 -5.20 56.28 -0.26
CA GLY A 459 -4.88 57.65 0.17
C GLY A 459 -3.91 58.40 -0.75
N GLY A 460 -3.23 57.72 -1.67
CA GLY A 460 -2.32 58.36 -2.61
C GLY A 460 -3.04 59.08 -3.75
N ASN A 461 -2.42 60.14 -4.26
CA ASN A 461 -2.85 60.86 -5.46
C ASN A 461 -1.91 60.51 -6.61
N TYR A 462 -2.45 60.16 -7.77
CA TYR A 462 -1.66 59.69 -8.90
C TYR A 462 -2.11 60.31 -10.22
N LEU A 463 -1.16 60.45 -11.14
CA LEU A 463 -1.43 60.44 -12.58
C LEU A 463 -1.49 58.98 -13.02
N LEU A 464 -2.62 58.58 -13.60
CA LEU A 464 -2.88 57.22 -14.07
C LEU A 464 -3.16 57.25 -15.56
N ALA A 465 -2.46 56.40 -16.30
CA ALA A 465 -2.72 56.19 -17.73
C ALA A 465 -2.66 54.70 -18.05
N GLY A 466 -3.62 54.22 -18.85
CA GLY A 466 -3.70 52.80 -19.16
C GLY A 466 -4.62 52.49 -20.34
N PRO A 467 -4.74 51.20 -20.69
CA PRO A 467 -5.69 50.73 -21.68
C PRO A 467 -7.08 50.55 -21.07
N GLU A 468 -8.09 50.50 -21.93
CA GLU A 468 -9.47 50.19 -21.57
C GLU A 468 -9.88 48.87 -22.24
N ASP A 469 -10.69 48.08 -21.54
CA ASP A 469 -11.38 46.93 -22.11
C ASP A 469 -12.83 47.35 -22.38
N VAL A 470 -13.11 47.63 -23.65
CA VAL A 470 -14.39 48.14 -24.11
C VAL A 470 -15.49 47.09 -23.97
N ASP A 471 -15.17 45.82 -24.20
CA ASP A 471 -16.13 44.72 -24.19
C ASP A 471 -16.66 44.46 -22.77
N SER A 472 -15.78 44.60 -21.76
CA SER A 472 -16.16 44.43 -20.36
C SER A 472 -16.46 45.74 -19.61
N GLY A 473 -16.28 46.89 -20.26
CA GLY A 473 -16.48 48.21 -19.67
C GLY A 473 -15.48 48.56 -18.57
N ARG A 474 -14.25 48.02 -18.63
CA ARG A 474 -13.26 48.13 -17.55
C ARG A 474 -12.10 49.04 -17.90
N LEU A 475 -11.72 49.90 -16.96
CA LEU A 475 -10.46 50.63 -16.99
C LEU A 475 -9.36 49.74 -16.44
N LEU A 476 -8.38 49.41 -17.27
CA LEU A 476 -7.36 48.45 -16.91
C LEU A 476 -6.11 49.18 -16.41
N VAL A 477 -5.44 48.57 -15.43
CA VAL A 477 -4.08 48.97 -15.03
C VAL A 477 -3.19 47.77 -15.33
N THR A 478 -2.21 47.90 -16.21
CA THR A 478 -1.31 46.81 -16.62
C THR A 478 0.14 47.15 -16.27
N MET A 479 1.09 46.26 -16.54
CA MET A 479 2.53 46.56 -16.38
C MET A 479 3.03 47.68 -17.29
N GLN A 480 2.32 47.96 -18.38
CA GLN A 480 2.60 49.05 -19.29
C GLN A 480 1.85 50.33 -18.91
N SER A 481 0.94 50.28 -17.91
CA SER A 481 0.25 51.47 -17.43
C SER A 481 1.20 52.41 -16.69
N LEU A 482 1.03 53.70 -16.92
CA LEU A 482 1.72 54.71 -16.16
C LEU A 482 0.99 54.96 -14.84
N VAL A 483 1.67 54.76 -13.72
CA VAL A 483 1.19 55.11 -12.39
C VAL A 483 2.28 55.90 -11.68
N VAL A 484 2.07 57.21 -11.58
CA VAL A 484 3.06 58.13 -11.02
C VAL A 484 2.41 58.98 -9.93
N PRO A 485 2.99 59.06 -8.72
CA PRO A 485 2.49 59.94 -7.68
C PRO A 485 2.37 61.39 -8.17
N TRP A 486 1.24 62.02 -7.87
CA TRP A 486 0.96 63.39 -8.30
C TRP A 486 1.86 64.38 -7.54
N THR A 487 2.68 65.13 -8.27
CA THR A 487 3.50 66.23 -7.73
C THR A 487 3.16 67.55 -8.44
N PRO A 488 3.50 68.71 -7.85
CA PRO A 488 3.33 70.01 -8.51
C PRO A 488 4.07 70.10 -9.86
N ILE A 489 5.29 69.54 -9.93
CA ILE A 489 6.12 69.49 -11.14
C ILE A 489 5.42 68.67 -12.24
N LEU A 490 4.90 67.49 -11.89
CA LEU A 490 4.13 66.66 -12.82
C LEU A 490 2.86 67.38 -13.29
N GLY A 491 2.20 68.12 -12.40
CA GLY A 491 1.04 68.94 -12.75
C GLY A 491 1.36 70.01 -13.80
N PHE A 492 2.52 70.64 -13.70
CA PHE A 492 3.01 71.59 -14.70
C PHE A 492 3.26 70.89 -16.05
N GLN A 493 3.98 69.77 -16.04
CA GLN A 493 4.28 68.99 -17.25
C GLN A 493 3.02 68.47 -17.97
N VAL A 494 2.03 67.99 -17.22
CA VAL A 494 0.74 67.55 -17.78
C VAL A 494 -0.04 68.73 -18.37
N THR A 495 0.01 69.90 -17.74
CA THR A 495 -0.64 71.10 -18.26
C THR A 495 -0.02 71.54 -19.58
N GLU A 496 1.31 71.52 -19.67
CA GLU A 496 2.05 71.80 -20.90
C GLU A 496 1.76 70.77 -22.01
N ALA A 497 1.69 69.48 -21.67
CA ALA A 497 1.30 68.42 -22.60
C ALA A 497 -0.11 68.60 -23.17
N LEU A 498 -1.07 69.06 -22.35
CA LEU A 498 -2.42 69.41 -22.81
C LEU A 498 -2.39 70.62 -23.77
N HIS A 499 -1.58 71.64 -23.49
CA HIS A 499 -1.41 72.78 -24.40
C HIS A 499 -0.81 72.36 -25.74
N GLN A 500 0.07 71.36 -25.76
CA GLN A 500 0.65 70.77 -26.97
C GLN A 500 -0.27 69.76 -27.68
N GLY A 501 -1.49 69.53 -27.17
CA GLY A 501 -2.51 68.69 -27.79
C GLY A 501 -2.22 67.19 -27.75
N CYS A 502 -1.33 66.74 -26.86
CA CYS A 502 -0.85 65.35 -26.85
C CYS A 502 -1.38 64.50 -25.70
N LEU A 503 -2.17 65.08 -24.78
CA LEU A 503 -2.88 64.38 -23.71
C LEU A 503 -4.38 64.57 -23.87
#